data_AF-A0A093RRH0-F1
#
_entry.id   AF-A0A093RRH0-F1
#
_cell.length_a   1.000
_cell.length_b   1.000
_cell.length_c   1.000
_cell.angle_alpha   90.00
_cell.angle_beta   90.00
_cell.angle_gamma   90.00
#
_symmetry.space_group_name_H-M   'P 1'
#
loop_
_entity.id
_entity.type
_entity.pdbx_description
1 polymer ?
#
loop_
_entity_poly.entity_id
_entity_poly.type
_entity_poly.pdbx_seq_one_letter_code
_entity_poly.pdbx_strand_id
1 'polypeptide(L)'
;MNEISQKGGYRSTNTQNIFNNSSLDIVRSPSIFMNLVSIISSGDYLHDNSSSDDYASYDIDDKIDHNDVIKYRDKIEDYYLYNGMIEKSYIALNEKIPTAREKALGRINSCYKDCVGEIKIKNKENLKKITNKEERKNFERELIKTNSDDIIACVIEHVRQTCITSIDAGTVTIEEIEMHAEYIVFHAFVECKVLEKPV
;
A
#
# COMPACT_ATOMS: atom_id res chain seq x y z
N MET A 1 -21.99 6.34 31.12
CA MET A 1 -22.14 6.34 29.65
C MET A 1 -22.77 7.66 29.28
N ASN A 2 -22.07 8.52 28.54
CA ASN A 2 -22.63 9.79 28.11
C ASN A 2 -23.02 9.66 26.65
N GLU A 3 -24.33 9.67 26.38
CA GLU A 3 -24.86 9.81 25.03
C GLU A 3 -24.73 11.26 24.59
N ILE A 4 -24.03 11.49 23.48
CA ILE A 4 -23.97 12.80 22.84
C ILE A 4 -24.65 12.64 21.49
N SER A 5 -25.80 13.31 21.34
CA SER A 5 -26.51 13.38 20.07
C SER A 5 -25.98 14.57 19.27
N GLN A 6 -25.34 14.30 18.13
CA GLN A 6 -24.88 15.33 17.21
C GLN A 6 -25.78 15.33 15.97
N LYS A 7 -26.42 16.47 15.70
CA LYS A 7 -27.13 16.68 14.42
C LYS A 7 -26.09 16.99 13.35
N GLY A 8 -26.14 16.27 12.22
CA GLY A 8 -25.35 16.61 11.04
C GLY A 8 -25.63 18.04 10.56
N GLY A 9 -24.70 18.60 9.79
CA GLY A 9 -24.72 19.97 9.30
C GLY A 9 -26.04 20.41 8.66
N TYR A 10 -26.21 21.73 8.53
CA TYR A 10 -27.46 22.40 8.13
C TYR A 10 -28.12 21.69 6.92
N ARG A 11 -29.26 21.02 7.15
CA ARG A 11 -30.10 20.18 6.25
C ARG A 11 -29.94 18.66 6.31
N SER A 12 -29.10 18.10 7.17
CA SER A 12 -29.08 16.64 7.39
C SER A 12 -30.20 16.18 8.34
N THR A 13 -30.95 15.15 7.95
CA THR A 13 -31.91 14.44 8.83
C THR A 13 -31.27 13.29 9.61
N ASN A 14 -29.97 13.03 9.40
CA ASN A 14 -29.26 11.98 10.11
C ASN A 14 -28.97 12.40 11.54
N THR A 15 -29.48 11.60 12.48
CA THR A 15 -29.05 11.61 13.87
C THR A 15 -28.20 10.36 14.06
N GLN A 16 -26.88 10.53 14.21
CA GLN A 16 -26.01 9.42 14.55
C GLN A 16 -25.97 9.30 16.07
N ASN A 17 -26.34 8.12 16.58
CA ASN A 17 -25.99 7.72 17.93
C ASN A 17 -24.53 7.27 17.88
N ILE A 18 -23.61 8.19 18.13
CA ILE A 18 -22.20 7.86 18.27
C ILE A 18 -22.04 7.19 19.64
N PHE A 19 -22.06 5.86 19.66
CA PHE A 19 -21.41 5.14 20.74
C PHE A 19 -19.92 5.44 20.60
N ASN A 20 -19.32 6.09 21.59
CA ASN A 20 -17.87 6.18 21.71
C ASN A 20 -17.32 4.75 21.87
N ASN A 21 -17.13 4.05 20.75
CA ASN A 21 -16.23 2.90 20.63
C ASN A 21 -14.78 3.36 20.44
N SER A 22 -14.47 4.57 20.91
CA SER A 22 -13.12 5.08 21.01
C SER A 22 -12.38 4.33 22.13
N SER A 23 -11.73 3.20 21.84
CA SER A 23 -10.57 2.70 22.62
C SER A 23 -9.89 1.44 22.05
N LEU A 24 -10.55 0.58 21.27
CA LEU A 24 -9.97 -0.72 20.90
C LEU A 24 -9.18 -0.71 19.57
N ASP A 25 -9.66 -0.03 18.52
CA ASP A 25 -9.02 -0.08 17.19
C ASP A 25 -7.70 0.70 17.08
N ILE A 26 -7.60 1.89 17.69
CA ILE A 26 -6.40 2.74 17.59
C ILE A 26 -5.22 2.18 18.41
N VAL A 27 -5.50 1.44 19.49
CA VAL A 27 -4.44 0.90 20.37
C VAL A 27 -3.85 -0.39 19.81
N ARG A 28 -4.67 -1.23 19.15
CA ARG A 28 -4.22 -2.51 18.58
C ARG A 28 -3.62 -2.36 17.17
N SER A 29 -4.09 -1.40 16.37
CA SER A 29 -3.64 -1.19 14.99
C SER A 29 -2.12 -1.03 14.84
N PRO A 30 -1.39 -0.26 15.68
CA PRO A 30 0.07 -0.19 15.62
C PRO A 30 0.74 -1.56 15.79
N SER A 31 0.25 -2.36 16.73
CA SER A 31 0.81 -3.69 17.02
C SER A 31 0.54 -4.70 15.92
N ILE A 32 -0.65 -4.65 15.31
CA ILE A 32 -1.01 -5.47 14.15
C ILE A 32 -0.10 -5.10 12.98
N PHE A 33 0.01 -3.80 12.67
CA PHE A 33 0.89 -3.32 11.62
C PHE A 33 2.32 -3.81 11.79
N MET A 34 2.92 -3.64 12.98
CA MET A 34 4.27 -4.12 13.26
C MET A 34 4.40 -5.62 13.06
N ASN A 35 3.41 -6.41 13.47
CA ASN A 35 3.42 -7.86 13.31
C ASN A 35 3.40 -8.25 11.81
N LEU A 36 2.50 -7.64 11.03
CA LEU A 36 2.40 -7.91 9.60
C LEU A 36 3.66 -7.49 8.84
N VAL A 37 4.21 -6.31 9.14
CA VAL A 37 5.48 -5.86 8.55
C VAL A 37 6.62 -6.80 8.93
N SER A 38 6.66 -7.27 10.18
CA SER A 38 7.64 -8.27 10.60
C SER A 38 7.54 -9.51 9.71
N ILE A 39 6.35 -10.08 9.53
CA ILE A 39 6.09 -11.24 8.66
C ILE A 39 6.60 -10.99 7.22
N ILE A 40 6.29 -9.82 6.66
CA ILE A 40 6.71 -9.46 5.29
C ILE A 40 8.25 -9.37 5.23
N SER A 41 8.89 -8.80 6.27
CA SER A 41 10.34 -8.60 6.33
C SER A 41 11.16 -9.87 6.61
N SER A 42 10.53 -10.95 7.08
CA SER A 42 11.20 -12.21 7.48
C SER A 42 11.74 -13.05 6.31
N GLY A 43 11.37 -12.75 5.07
CA GLY A 43 11.82 -13.51 3.91
C GLY A 43 13.28 -13.24 3.55
N ASP A 44 13.98 -14.26 3.06
CA ASP A 44 15.32 -14.13 2.49
C ASP A 44 15.25 -13.39 1.15
N TYR A 45 15.18 -12.06 1.21
CA TYR A 45 15.16 -11.21 0.03
C TYR A 45 16.57 -10.68 -0.23
N LEU A 46 17.10 -10.93 -1.43
CA LEU A 46 18.34 -10.31 -1.88
C LEU A 46 18.06 -8.81 -2.09
N HIS A 47 18.54 -8.00 -1.17
CA HIS A 47 18.43 -6.54 -1.27
C HIS A 47 19.22 -6.08 -2.51
N ASP A 48 18.48 -5.71 -3.56
CA ASP A 48 19.07 -5.07 -4.72
C ASP A 48 19.40 -3.62 -4.33
N ASN A 49 20.66 -3.39 -3.93
CA ASN A 49 21.19 -2.08 -3.52
C ASN A 49 21.20 -1.03 -4.68
N SER A 50 20.53 -1.30 -5.81
CA SER A 50 20.69 -0.56 -7.05
C SER A 50 19.63 0.51 -7.32
N SER A 51 18.60 0.67 -6.48
CA SER A 51 17.70 1.82 -6.61
C SER A 51 18.33 3.06 -5.98
N SER A 52 18.87 3.95 -6.81
CA SER A 52 19.10 5.33 -6.41
C SER A 52 17.74 5.96 -6.13
N ASP A 53 17.31 5.95 -4.88
CA ASP A 53 16.06 6.58 -4.48
C ASP A 53 16.16 8.08 -4.83
N ASP A 54 15.23 8.56 -5.65
CA ASP A 54 15.12 9.96 -6.01
C ASP A 54 14.36 10.70 -4.89
N TYR A 55 15.12 11.40 -4.06
CA TYR A 55 14.64 12.15 -2.90
C TYR A 55 13.88 13.44 -3.25
N ALA A 56 13.63 13.75 -4.53
CA ALA A 56 12.80 14.91 -4.86
C ALA A 56 11.38 14.75 -4.29
N SER A 57 10.89 15.79 -3.61
CA SER A 57 9.53 15.84 -3.11
C SER A 57 8.53 15.85 -4.27
N TYR A 58 7.39 15.21 -4.08
CA TYR A 58 6.28 15.21 -5.02
C TYR A 58 4.94 15.21 -4.27
N ASP A 59 3.87 15.65 -4.93
CA ASP A 59 2.52 15.59 -4.38
C ASP A 59 1.91 14.20 -4.62
N ILE A 60 1.23 13.64 -3.61
CA ILE A 60 0.54 12.35 -3.78
C ILE A 60 -0.59 12.49 -4.80
N ASP A 61 -1.28 13.62 -4.83
CA ASP A 61 -2.36 13.87 -5.79
C ASP A 61 -1.80 13.82 -7.22
N ASP A 62 -0.64 14.45 -7.45
CA ASP A 62 0.09 14.37 -8.74
C ASP A 62 0.46 12.93 -9.08
N LYS A 63 0.84 12.10 -8.10
CA LYS A 63 1.17 10.70 -8.35
C LYS A 63 -0.06 9.86 -8.70
N ILE A 64 -1.18 10.09 -8.01
CA ILE A 64 -2.47 9.43 -8.30
C ILE A 64 -2.90 9.76 -9.74
N ASP A 65 -2.86 11.04 -10.11
CA ASP A 65 -3.18 11.53 -11.45
C ASP A 65 -2.20 10.98 -12.49
N HIS A 66 -0.90 11.02 -12.20
CA HIS A 66 0.14 10.53 -13.11
C HIS A 66 -0.03 9.06 -13.47
N ASN A 67 -0.47 8.24 -12.51
CA ASN A 67 -0.65 6.80 -12.69
C ASN A 67 -2.08 6.42 -13.07
N ASP A 68 -2.99 7.36 -13.30
CA ASP A 68 -4.41 7.11 -13.60
C ASP A 68 -5.11 6.20 -12.55
N VAL A 69 -4.81 6.39 -11.26
CA VAL A 69 -5.43 5.61 -10.18
C VAL A 69 -6.86 6.10 -9.92
N ILE A 70 -7.85 5.20 -9.99
CA ILE A 70 -9.27 5.53 -9.85
C ILE A 70 -9.89 4.83 -8.65
N LYS A 71 -9.88 3.48 -8.63
CA LYS A 71 -10.55 2.68 -7.58
C LYS A 71 -10.00 2.97 -6.20
N TYR A 72 -8.68 3.15 -6.08
CA TYR A 72 -8.01 3.31 -4.80
C TYR A 72 -7.74 4.76 -4.40
N ARG A 73 -8.11 5.75 -5.23
CA ARG A 73 -7.85 7.17 -4.98
C ARG A 73 -8.28 7.60 -3.58
N ASP A 74 -9.58 7.51 -3.28
CA ASP A 74 -10.14 8.00 -2.01
C ASP A 74 -9.47 7.34 -0.80
N LYS A 75 -9.13 6.05 -0.90
CA LYS A 75 -8.45 5.31 0.17
C LYS A 75 -6.99 5.74 0.36
N ILE A 76 -6.29 6.10 -0.71
CA ILE A 76 -4.91 6.61 -0.66
C ILE A 76 -4.90 8.05 -0.12
N GLU A 77 -5.90 8.86 -0.45
CA GLU A 77 -6.06 10.20 0.11
C GLU A 77 -6.38 10.11 1.62
N ASP A 78 -7.27 9.21 2.04
CA ASP A 78 -7.60 8.98 3.46
C ASP A 78 -6.43 8.37 4.26
N TYR A 79 -5.49 7.68 3.60
CA TYR A 79 -4.32 7.08 4.24
C TYR A 79 -3.45 8.11 4.99
N TYR A 80 -3.48 9.39 4.61
CA TYR A 80 -2.75 10.44 5.32
C TYR A 80 -3.07 10.52 6.82
N LEU A 81 -4.30 10.20 7.22
CA LEU A 81 -4.71 10.14 8.63
C LEU A 81 -3.97 9.04 9.41
N TYR A 82 -3.55 7.98 8.72
CA TYR A 82 -2.88 6.81 9.28
C TYR A 82 -1.36 6.86 9.14
N ASN A 83 -0.82 7.71 8.26
CA ASN A 83 0.62 7.81 8.02
C ASN A 83 1.44 8.05 9.30
N GLY A 84 0.96 8.94 10.17
CA GLY A 84 1.64 9.23 11.44
C GLY A 84 1.67 8.06 12.43
N MET A 85 0.71 7.13 12.35
CA MET A 85 0.73 5.88 13.13
C MET A 85 1.75 4.90 12.54
N ILE A 86 1.74 4.75 11.21
CA ILE A 86 2.60 3.83 10.47
C ILE A 86 4.07 4.16 10.66
N GLU A 87 4.44 5.44 10.55
CA GLU A 87 5.82 5.89 10.78
C GLU A 87 6.30 5.56 12.20
N LYS A 88 5.46 5.79 13.21
CA LYS A 88 5.78 5.43 14.60
C LYS A 88 5.94 3.93 14.77
N SER A 89 5.08 3.14 14.13
CA SER A 89 5.19 1.68 14.14
C SER A 89 6.47 1.19 13.47
N TYR A 90 6.88 1.80 12.35
CA TYR A 90 8.15 1.46 11.69
C TYR A 90 9.35 1.82 12.55
N ILE A 91 9.36 2.99 13.19
CA ILE A 91 10.44 3.39 14.11
C ILE A 91 10.55 2.36 15.24
N ALA A 92 9.43 2.04 15.90
CA ALA A 92 9.40 1.06 16.99
C ALA A 92 9.77 -0.37 16.53
N LEU A 93 9.44 -0.73 15.29
CA LEU A 93 9.82 -2.03 14.73
C LEU A 93 11.32 -2.08 14.39
N ASN A 94 11.87 -1.04 13.79
CA ASN A 94 13.29 -0.96 13.43
C ASN A 94 14.21 -0.98 14.65
N GLU A 95 13.74 -0.49 15.80
CA GLU A 95 14.44 -0.67 17.09
C GLU A 95 14.58 -2.15 17.50
N LYS A 96 13.61 -2.99 17.14
CA LYS A 96 13.60 -4.44 17.47
C LYS A 96 14.25 -5.29 16.38
N ILE A 97 13.95 -4.98 15.12
CA ILE A 97 14.39 -5.69 13.93
C ILE A 97 14.99 -4.64 12.99
N PRO A 98 16.31 -4.40 13.06
CA PRO A 98 16.96 -3.47 12.15
C PRO A 98 16.66 -3.87 10.70
N THR A 99 16.42 -2.87 9.84
CA THR A 99 16.10 -3.04 8.40
C THR A 99 14.72 -3.63 8.07
N ALA A 100 13.82 -3.82 9.05
CA ALA A 100 12.50 -4.41 8.80
C ALA A 100 11.68 -3.59 7.79
N ARG A 101 11.71 -2.25 7.91
CA ARG A 101 11.07 -1.34 6.96
C ARG A 101 11.59 -1.54 5.55
N GLU A 102 12.91 -1.46 5.36
CA GLU A 102 13.57 -1.53 4.06
C GLU A 102 13.36 -2.91 3.41
N LYS A 103 13.42 -3.99 4.19
CA LYS A 103 13.13 -5.35 3.72
C LYS A 103 11.69 -5.51 3.29
N ALA A 104 10.74 -5.03 4.10
CA ALA A 104 9.32 -5.11 3.77
C ALA A 104 9.00 -4.33 2.49
N LEU A 105 9.47 -3.08 2.40
CA LEU A 105 9.32 -2.24 1.22
C LEU A 105 9.98 -2.85 -0.03
N GLY A 106 11.17 -3.43 0.12
CA GLY A 106 11.86 -4.13 -0.97
C GLY A 106 11.08 -5.34 -1.47
N ARG A 107 10.49 -6.13 -0.56
CA ARG A 107 9.64 -7.27 -0.92
C ARG A 107 8.35 -6.84 -1.61
N ILE A 108 7.73 -5.76 -1.16
CA ILE A 108 6.53 -5.19 -1.81
C ILE A 108 6.87 -4.70 -3.21
N ASN A 109 8.02 -4.05 -3.41
CA ASN A 109 8.47 -3.64 -4.74
C ASN A 109 8.71 -4.84 -5.67
N SER A 110 9.23 -5.94 -5.14
CA SER A 110 9.36 -7.19 -5.89
C SER A 110 8.02 -7.69 -6.39
N CYS A 111 7.04 -7.77 -5.49
CA CYS A 111 5.68 -8.16 -5.81
C CYS A 111 5.06 -7.24 -6.87
N TYR A 112 5.26 -5.93 -6.75
CA TYR A 112 4.87 -4.97 -7.78
C TYR A 112 5.48 -5.30 -9.15
N LYS A 113 6.78 -5.58 -9.20
CA LYS A 113 7.47 -5.97 -10.44
C LYS A 113 6.90 -7.26 -11.04
N ASP A 114 6.54 -8.22 -10.20
CA ASP A 114 5.88 -9.47 -10.64
C ASP A 114 4.48 -9.19 -11.21
N CYS A 115 3.65 -8.42 -10.50
CA CYS A 115 2.32 -7.99 -10.98
C CYS A 115 2.41 -7.25 -12.33
N VAL A 116 3.39 -6.35 -12.49
CA VAL A 116 3.66 -5.68 -13.78
C VAL A 116 4.12 -6.68 -14.84
N GLY A 117 4.94 -7.66 -14.46
CA GLY A 117 5.38 -8.76 -15.32
C GLY A 117 4.20 -9.54 -15.90
N GLU A 118 3.20 -9.86 -15.10
CA GLU A 118 1.97 -10.54 -15.54
C GLU A 118 1.19 -9.71 -16.57
N ILE A 119 1.08 -8.39 -16.37
CA ILE A 119 0.46 -7.48 -17.37
C ILE A 119 1.26 -7.47 -18.68
N LYS A 120 2.60 -7.46 -18.61
CA LYS A 120 3.47 -7.53 -19.79
C LYS A 120 3.35 -8.87 -20.51
N ILE A 121 3.20 -9.99 -19.80
CA ILE A 121 2.98 -11.31 -20.40
C ILE A 121 1.67 -11.34 -21.18
N LYS A 122 0.58 -10.81 -20.61
CA LYS A 122 -0.72 -10.68 -21.30
C LYS A 122 -0.62 -9.86 -22.60
N ASN A 123 0.31 -8.91 -22.66
CA ASN A 123 0.54 -8.01 -23.79
C ASN A 123 1.77 -8.36 -24.64
N LYS A 124 2.32 -9.57 -24.49
CA LYS A 124 3.59 -9.99 -25.10
C LYS A 124 3.65 -9.80 -26.61
N GLU A 125 2.56 -10.09 -27.32
CA GLU A 125 2.55 -9.98 -28.79
C GLU A 125 2.57 -8.53 -29.28
N ASN A 126 2.01 -7.59 -28.51
CA ASN A 126 2.13 -6.16 -28.80
C ASN A 126 3.55 -5.69 -28.51
N LEU A 127 4.12 -6.08 -27.37
CA LEU A 127 5.49 -5.72 -26.98
C LEU A 127 6.56 -6.21 -27.98
N LYS A 128 6.35 -7.38 -28.60
CA LYS A 128 7.27 -7.92 -29.62
C LYS A 128 7.25 -7.15 -30.94
N LYS A 129 6.13 -6.53 -31.30
CA LYS A 129 5.98 -5.77 -32.56
C LYS A 129 6.74 -4.45 -32.51
N ILE A 130 6.93 -3.90 -31.31
CA ILE A 130 7.60 -2.62 -31.10
C ILE A 130 9.12 -2.86 -31.16
N THR A 131 9.75 -2.34 -32.20
CA THR A 131 11.20 -2.46 -32.41
C THR A 131 11.98 -1.29 -31.82
N ASN A 132 11.35 -0.12 -31.72
CA ASN A 132 11.96 1.08 -31.15
C ASN A 132 11.94 1.02 -29.60
N LYS A 133 13.09 1.27 -28.97
CA LYS A 133 13.25 1.20 -27.52
C LYS A 133 12.44 2.25 -26.76
N GLU A 134 12.32 3.46 -27.30
CA GLU A 134 11.59 4.56 -26.66
C GLU A 134 10.07 4.36 -26.78
N GLU A 135 9.61 3.97 -27.97
CA GLU A 135 8.22 3.58 -28.18
C GLU A 135 7.81 2.43 -27.26
N ARG A 136 8.69 1.44 -27.08
CA ARG A 136 8.44 0.33 -26.16
C ARG A 136 8.33 0.79 -24.71
N LYS A 137 9.20 1.70 -24.27
CA LYS A 137 9.12 2.26 -22.92
C LYS A 137 7.81 3.03 -22.70
N ASN A 138 7.41 3.85 -23.67
CA ASN A 138 6.16 4.60 -23.59
C ASN A 138 4.96 3.66 -23.54
N PHE A 139 4.94 2.63 -24.39
CA PHE A 139 3.89 1.61 -24.33
C PHE A 139 3.86 0.84 -23.01
N GLU A 140 5.02 0.49 -22.45
CA GLU A 140 5.10 -0.17 -21.13
C GLU A 140 4.58 0.74 -20.01
N ARG A 141 4.86 2.05 -20.05
CA ARG A 141 4.31 3.05 -19.11
C ARG A 141 2.80 3.16 -19.22
N GLU A 142 2.28 3.30 -20.44
CA GLU A 142 0.83 3.36 -20.69
C GLU A 142 0.12 2.07 -20.23
N LEU A 143 0.74 0.91 -20.42
CA LEU A 143 0.22 -0.35 -19.88
C LEU A 143 0.15 -0.34 -18.35
N ILE A 144 1.17 0.17 -17.67
CA ILE A 144 1.16 0.27 -16.20
C ILE A 144 0.04 1.22 -15.77
N LYS A 145 0.01 2.44 -16.32
CA LYS A 145 -1.01 3.45 -16.01
C LYS A 145 -2.44 2.94 -16.16
N THR A 146 -2.75 2.37 -17.32
CA THR A 146 -4.10 1.86 -17.62
C THR A 146 -4.50 0.62 -16.80
N ASN A 147 -3.56 0.01 -16.06
CA ASN A 147 -3.79 -1.14 -15.19
C ASN A 147 -3.43 -0.83 -13.73
N SER A 148 -3.27 0.44 -13.35
CA SER A 148 -2.76 0.81 -12.03
C SER A 148 -3.59 0.26 -10.88
N ASP A 149 -4.93 0.34 -10.96
CA ASP A 149 -5.81 -0.21 -9.93
C ASP A 149 -5.71 -1.74 -9.82
N ASP A 150 -5.59 -2.44 -10.95
CA ASP A 150 -5.42 -3.91 -10.96
C ASP A 150 -4.05 -4.31 -10.38
N ILE A 151 -3.02 -3.51 -10.65
CA ILE A 151 -1.68 -3.70 -10.08
C ILE A 151 -1.72 -3.48 -8.57
N ILE A 152 -2.34 -2.40 -8.09
CA ILE A 152 -2.51 -2.15 -6.64
C ILE A 152 -3.26 -3.32 -5.99
N ALA A 153 -4.36 -3.77 -6.59
CA ALA A 153 -5.14 -4.90 -6.09
C ALA A 153 -4.30 -6.19 -6.02
N CYS A 154 -3.51 -6.47 -7.07
CA CYS A 154 -2.59 -7.61 -7.12
C CYS A 154 -1.56 -7.56 -5.97
N VAL A 155 -0.96 -6.39 -5.73
CA VAL A 155 0.03 -6.22 -4.66
C VAL A 155 -0.61 -6.37 -3.28
N ILE A 156 -1.80 -5.79 -3.05
CA ILE A 156 -2.58 -5.96 -1.82
C ILE A 156 -2.84 -7.44 -1.56
N GLU A 157 -3.25 -8.18 -2.59
CA GLU A 157 -3.55 -9.60 -2.48
C GLU A 157 -2.33 -10.42 -2.06
N HIS A 158 -1.16 -10.15 -2.66
CA HIS A 158 0.08 -10.83 -2.29
C HIS A 158 0.50 -10.52 -0.86
N VAL A 159 0.39 -9.26 -0.41
CA VAL A 159 0.68 -8.86 0.96
C VAL A 159 -0.28 -9.56 1.93
N ARG A 160 -1.58 -9.54 1.61
CA ARG A 160 -2.63 -10.24 2.37
C ARG A 160 -2.33 -11.72 2.51
N GLN A 161 -2.11 -12.42 1.40
CA GLN A 161 -1.86 -13.87 1.40
C GLN A 161 -0.57 -14.23 2.12
N THR A 162 0.48 -13.40 2.01
CA THR A 162 1.72 -13.57 2.78
C THR A 162 1.44 -13.52 4.28
N CYS A 163 0.64 -12.56 4.73
CA CYS A 163 0.25 -12.45 6.13
C CYS A 163 -0.60 -13.64 6.58
N ILE A 164 -1.66 -13.99 5.84
CA ILE A 164 -2.56 -15.11 6.18
C ILE A 164 -1.79 -16.43 6.30
N THR A 165 -0.84 -16.68 5.40
CA THR A 165 -0.11 -17.96 5.36
C THR A 165 0.91 -18.09 6.50
N SER A 166 1.38 -16.98 7.04
CA SER A 166 2.48 -16.94 8.02
C SER A 166 2.06 -16.52 9.43
N ILE A 167 0.81 -16.10 9.62
CA ILE A 167 0.33 -15.64 10.92
C ILE A 167 -0.13 -16.81 11.80
N ASP A 168 0.21 -16.76 13.08
CA ASP A 168 -0.29 -17.72 14.05
C ASP A 168 -1.79 -17.54 14.29
N ALA A 169 -2.54 -18.64 14.20
CA ALA A 169 -3.99 -18.65 14.39
C ALA A 169 -4.38 -18.02 15.74
N GLY A 170 -5.25 -17.01 15.70
CA GLY A 170 -5.81 -16.34 16.89
C GLY A 170 -5.11 -15.05 17.32
N THR A 171 -4.02 -14.65 16.68
CA THR A 171 -3.31 -13.39 17.01
C THR A 171 -3.91 -12.15 16.33
N VAL A 172 -4.38 -12.29 15.09
CA VAL A 172 -4.99 -11.24 14.26
C VAL A 172 -6.11 -11.87 13.43
N THR A 173 -7.22 -11.16 13.28
CA THR A 173 -8.37 -11.58 12.45
C THR A 173 -8.11 -11.35 10.97
N ILE A 174 -8.89 -12.01 10.09
CA ILE A 174 -8.74 -11.84 8.64
C ILE A 174 -9.07 -10.40 8.24
N GLU A 175 -10.11 -9.82 8.83
CA GLU A 175 -10.54 -8.45 8.60
C GLU A 175 -9.46 -7.43 9.00
N GLU A 176 -8.77 -7.67 10.12
CA GLU A 176 -7.62 -6.87 10.54
C GLU A 176 -6.45 -7.00 9.54
N ILE A 177 -6.19 -8.20 9.01
CA ILE A 177 -5.15 -8.41 7.99
C ILE A 177 -5.52 -7.68 6.69
N GLU A 178 -6.76 -7.80 6.24
CA GLU A 178 -7.25 -7.16 5.01
C GLU A 178 -7.08 -5.64 5.08
N MET A 179 -7.55 -5.03 6.16
CA MET A 179 -7.41 -3.59 6.38
C MET A 179 -5.95 -3.14 6.40
N HIS A 180 -5.09 -3.83 7.17
CA HIS A 180 -3.70 -3.40 7.31
C HIS A 180 -2.84 -3.72 6.08
N ALA A 181 -3.19 -4.75 5.30
CA ALA A 181 -2.53 -5.03 4.02
C ALA A 181 -2.73 -3.88 3.04
N GLU A 182 -3.94 -3.30 2.96
CA GLU A 182 -4.18 -2.10 2.15
C GLU A 182 -3.29 -0.93 2.60
N TYR A 183 -3.25 -0.64 3.91
CA TYR A 183 -2.43 0.46 4.44
C TYR A 183 -0.92 0.26 4.21
N ILE A 184 -0.42 -0.97 4.33
CA ILE A 184 0.98 -1.28 4.04
C ILE A 184 1.29 -1.01 2.56
N VAL A 185 0.38 -1.35 1.64
CA VAL A 185 0.57 -1.10 0.21
C VAL A 185 0.42 0.38 -0.13
N PHE A 186 -0.48 1.12 0.51
CA PHE A 186 -0.58 2.57 0.33
C PHE A 186 0.66 3.28 0.84
N HIS A 187 1.23 2.86 1.98
CA HIS A 187 2.53 3.35 2.41
C HIS A 187 3.62 3.07 1.38
N ALA A 188 3.69 1.84 0.84
CA ALA A 188 4.63 1.49 -0.22
C ALA A 188 4.41 2.29 -1.52
N PHE A 189 3.18 2.70 -1.81
CA PHE A 189 2.87 3.65 -2.87
C PHE A 189 3.49 5.03 -2.56
N VAL A 190 3.31 5.57 -1.35
CA VAL A 190 3.95 6.85 -0.94
C VAL A 190 5.49 6.76 -0.98
N GLU A 191 6.06 5.61 -0.66
CA GLU A 191 7.51 5.38 -0.68
C GLU A 191 8.07 5.07 -2.08
N CYS A 192 7.28 5.27 -3.15
CA CYS A 192 7.65 5.00 -4.55
C CYS A 192 8.08 3.54 -4.81
N LYS A 193 7.60 2.60 -3.99
CA LYS A 193 7.85 1.16 -4.16
C LYS A 193 6.75 0.48 -4.95
N VAL A 194 5.59 1.13 -5.09
CA VAL A 194 4.47 0.72 -5.96
C VAL A 194 4.11 1.89 -6.87
N LEU A 195 4.01 1.61 -8.18
CA LEU A 195 3.74 2.56 -9.27
C LEU A 195 4.81 3.68 -9.43
N GLU A 196 4.82 4.33 -10.60
CA GLU A 196 5.87 5.28 -10.97
C GLU A 196 5.73 6.62 -10.25
N LYS A 197 6.86 7.24 -9.92
CA LYS A 197 6.91 8.60 -9.38
C LYS A 197 6.62 9.61 -10.51
N PRO A 198 5.84 10.68 -10.28
CA PRO A 198 5.69 11.75 -11.26
C PRO A 198 7.05 12.41 -11.57
N VAL A 199 7.25 12.82 -12.82
CA VAL A 199 8.49 13.45 -13.33
C VAL A 199 8.33 14.96 -13.36
#